data_AF-A0A8X6Z2D5-F1
#
_entry.id   AF-A0A8X6Z2D5-F1
#
_cell.length_a   1.000
_cell.length_b   1.000
_cell.length_c   1.000
_cell.angle_alpha   90.00
_cell.angle_beta   90.00
_cell.angle_gamma   90.00
#
_symmetry.space_group_name_H-M   'P 1'
#
loop_
_entity.id
_entity.type
_entity.pdbx_description
1 polymer ?
#
loop_
_entity_poly.entity_id
_entity_poly.type
_entity_poly.pdbx_seq_one_letter_code
_entity_poly.pdbx_strand_id
1 'polypeptide(L)'
;MTQANIPMEQGLLQKVTDIPSKILLHHEVQNLPQILLHYLGHEDCFGLKHAAYFVDNPDFDHLIGVAGYSNQDHCSKAAEDLWKDPNSFHEAITNLDFNKKVRSYFQDSLKRKNSADHDSVLVHKIAKDIGIENPQMFSWNVKHGNHGLFIFEPKSELSDFSKSLLKNSAMLLGFCAII
;
A
#
# COMPACT_ATOMS: atom_id res chain seq x y z
N MET A 1 2.54 31.16 -9.62
CA MET A 1 2.16 31.50 -8.23
C MET A 1 0.78 30.91 -8.00
N THR A 2 0.71 29.66 -7.58
CA THR A 2 -0.53 28.91 -7.35
C THR A 2 -0.99 29.16 -5.92
N GLN A 3 -2.20 29.70 -5.77
CA GLN A 3 -2.87 29.87 -4.48
C GLN A 3 -3.02 28.51 -3.82
N ALA A 4 -2.67 28.47 -2.53
CA ALA A 4 -2.27 27.26 -1.86
C ALA A 4 -3.46 26.44 -1.36
N ASN A 5 -3.40 25.13 -1.59
CA ASN A 5 -4.39 24.12 -1.22
C ASN A 5 -4.29 23.73 0.27
N ILE A 6 -3.93 24.70 1.13
CA ILE A 6 -3.42 24.51 2.49
C ILE A 6 -4.36 23.71 3.42
N PRO A 7 -5.69 23.93 3.44
CA PRO A 7 -6.55 23.24 4.39
C PRO A 7 -6.64 21.73 4.15
N MET A 8 -6.62 21.32 2.87
CA MET A 8 -6.67 19.91 2.48
C MET A 8 -5.36 19.20 2.83
N GLU A 9 -4.23 19.86 2.60
CA GLU A 9 -2.90 19.33 2.93
C GLU A 9 -2.66 19.22 4.44
N GLN A 10 -3.21 20.14 5.25
CA GLN A 10 -3.15 20.06 6.71
C GLN A 10 -3.95 18.88 7.27
N GLY A 11 -5.16 18.65 6.76
CA GLY A 11 -5.98 17.50 7.17
C GLY A 11 -5.34 16.16 6.83
N LEU A 12 -4.76 16.06 5.63
CA LEU A 12 -4.00 14.88 5.20
C LEU A 12 -2.77 14.64 6.08
N LEU A 13 -2.01 15.71 6.38
CA LEU A 13 -0.82 15.61 7.22
C LEU A 13 -1.17 15.07 8.61
N GLN A 14 -2.21 15.61 9.26
CA GLN A 14 -2.66 15.15 10.57
C GLN A 14 -3.02 13.66 10.56
N LYS A 15 -3.75 13.21 9.53
CA LYS A 15 -4.12 11.80 9.38
C LYS A 15 -2.93 10.87 9.23
N VAL A 16 -1.89 11.31 8.54
CA VAL A 16 -0.67 10.54 8.31
C VAL A 16 0.23 10.52 9.55
N THR A 17 0.33 11.62 10.29
CA THR A 17 1.16 11.69 11.50
C THR A 17 0.68 10.78 12.62
N ASP A 18 -0.60 10.42 12.62
CA ASP A 18 -1.19 9.49 13.60
C ASP A 18 -0.99 8.01 13.24
N ILE A 19 -0.50 7.70 12.03
CA ILE A 19 -0.33 6.30 11.60
C ILE A 19 0.66 5.52 12.49
N PRO A 20 1.86 6.05 12.83
CA PRO A 20 2.81 5.29 13.64
C PRO A 20 2.24 4.89 15.01
N SER A 21 1.49 5.78 15.68
CA SER A 21 0.88 5.46 16.97
C SER A 21 -0.20 4.38 16.83
N LYS A 22 -1.00 4.43 15.75
CA LYS A 22 -1.98 3.40 15.41
C LYS A 22 -1.34 2.04 15.11
N ILE A 23 -0.23 2.02 14.37
CA ILE A 23 0.54 0.78 14.11
C ILE A 23 1.04 0.18 15.44
N LEU A 24 1.60 1.01 16.32
CA LEU A 24 2.09 0.55 17.62
C LEU A 24 0.95 0.04 18.52
N LEU A 25 -0.21 0.70 18.51
CA LEU A 25 -1.37 0.28 19.28
C LEU A 25 -1.92 -1.08 18.81
N HIS A 26 -1.83 -1.36 17.51
CA HIS A 26 -2.41 -2.55 16.87
C HIS A 26 -1.36 -3.51 16.30
N HIS A 27 -0.14 -3.49 16.84
CA HIS A 27 1.00 -4.26 16.30
C HIS A 27 0.79 -5.78 16.33
N GLU A 28 -0.11 -6.28 17.19
CA GLU A 28 -0.49 -7.69 17.29
C GLU A 28 -1.56 -8.10 16.26
N VAL A 29 -2.21 -7.14 15.59
CA VAL A 29 -3.27 -7.42 14.63
C VAL A 29 -2.68 -8.07 13.38
N GLN A 30 -3.23 -9.24 13.03
CA GLN A 30 -2.90 -9.90 11.78
C GLN A 30 -3.37 -9.07 10.59
N ASN A 31 -2.55 -9.01 9.54
CA ASN A 31 -2.84 -8.25 8.32
C ASN A 31 -2.96 -6.73 8.55
N LEU A 32 -2.25 -6.18 9.53
CA LEU A 32 -2.08 -4.73 9.68
C LEU A 32 -1.67 -3.97 8.40
N PRO A 33 -0.82 -4.53 7.49
CA PRO A 33 -0.52 -3.85 6.21
C PRO A 33 -1.77 -3.53 5.41
N GLN A 34 -2.77 -4.41 5.48
CA GLN A 34 -4.04 -4.28 4.78
C GLN A 34 -4.86 -3.09 5.30
N ILE A 35 -4.94 -2.94 6.62
CA ILE A 35 -5.66 -1.84 7.27
C ILE A 35 -5.03 -0.51 6.90
N LEU A 36 -3.70 -0.45 7.00
CA LEU A 36 -2.93 0.72 6.59
C LEU A 36 -3.16 1.04 5.11
N LEU A 37 -3.12 0.03 4.24
CA LEU A 37 -3.33 0.22 2.80
C LEU A 37 -4.72 0.80 2.49
N HIS A 38 -5.77 0.30 3.15
CA HIS A 38 -7.12 0.86 3.02
C HIS A 38 -7.23 2.28 3.57
N TYR A 39 -6.58 2.56 4.70
CA TYR A 39 -6.54 3.89 5.26
C TYR A 39 -5.87 4.90 4.32
N LEU A 40 -4.75 4.53 3.69
CA LEU A 40 -4.06 5.35 2.71
C LEU A 40 -4.88 5.52 1.42
N GLY A 41 -5.55 4.44 0.98
CA GLY A 41 -6.34 4.41 -0.25
C GLY A 41 -7.63 5.24 -0.20
N HIS A 42 -8.18 5.47 1.00
CA HIS A 42 -9.43 6.20 1.20
C HIS A 42 -9.43 7.60 0.58
N GLU A 43 -10.61 8.09 0.17
CA GLU A 43 -10.78 9.39 -0.50
C GLU A 43 -10.32 10.56 0.36
N ASP A 44 -10.58 10.49 1.67
CA ASP A 44 -10.12 11.51 2.61
C ASP A 44 -8.61 11.43 2.93
N CYS A 45 -7.86 10.54 2.28
CA CYS A 45 -6.41 10.43 2.35
C CYS A 45 -5.81 10.70 0.96
N PHE A 46 -5.38 9.66 0.24
CA PHE A 46 -4.75 9.81 -1.07
C PHE A 46 -5.68 9.49 -2.24
N GLY A 47 -6.91 9.02 -1.99
CA GLY A 47 -7.91 8.78 -3.05
C GLY A 47 -7.39 7.87 -4.15
N LEU A 48 -6.98 6.65 -3.78
CA LEU A 48 -6.43 5.67 -4.71
C LEU A 48 -7.57 4.91 -5.41
N LYS A 49 -7.38 4.55 -6.69
CA LYS A 49 -8.23 3.60 -7.41
C LYS A 49 -7.80 2.18 -7.05
N HIS A 50 -6.50 1.91 -7.14
CA HIS A 50 -5.88 0.66 -6.70
C HIS A 50 -4.58 0.92 -5.95
N ALA A 51 -4.25 0.06 -5.00
CA ALA A 51 -2.95 0.03 -4.36
C ALA A 51 -2.58 -1.41 -3.97
N ALA A 52 -1.31 -1.76 -4.12
CA ALA A 52 -0.81 -3.08 -3.81
C ALA A 52 0.57 -2.99 -3.16
N TYR A 53 0.76 -3.76 -2.09
CA TYR A 53 2.01 -3.87 -1.38
C TYR A 53 2.59 -5.27 -1.54
N PHE A 54 3.86 -5.32 -1.90
CA PHE A 54 4.62 -6.54 -2.10
C PHE A 54 5.91 -6.50 -1.27
N VAL A 55 6.42 -7.69 -0.96
CA VAL A 55 7.74 -7.88 -0.38
C VAL A 55 8.57 -8.78 -1.26
N ASP A 56 9.71 -8.25 -1.70
CA ASP A 56 10.76 -8.96 -2.40
C ASP A 56 11.78 -9.43 -1.37
N ASN A 57 12.01 -10.74 -1.31
CA ASN A 57 13.04 -11.36 -0.51
C ASN A 57 14.07 -12.05 -1.43
N PRO A 58 15.24 -11.44 -1.63
CA PRO A 58 16.28 -12.00 -2.52
C PRO A 58 16.92 -13.29 -1.97
N ASP A 59 16.92 -13.47 -0.65
CA ASP A 59 17.54 -14.64 0.00
C ASP A 59 16.74 -15.92 -0.28
N PHE A 60 15.41 -15.80 -0.34
CA PHE A 60 14.49 -16.89 -0.68
C PHE A 60 13.97 -16.85 -2.12
N ASP A 61 14.47 -15.92 -2.93
CA ASP A 61 14.12 -15.73 -4.34
C ASP A 61 12.61 -15.62 -4.60
N HIS A 62 11.92 -14.82 -3.80
CA HIS A 62 10.49 -14.60 -4.00
C HIS A 62 10.11 -13.13 -3.91
N LEU A 63 9.13 -12.75 -4.73
CA LEU A 63 8.29 -11.57 -4.57
C LEU A 63 6.88 -12.06 -4.26
N ILE A 64 6.36 -11.65 -3.10
CA ILE A 64 5.02 -12.01 -2.63
C ILE A 64 4.15 -10.77 -2.50
N GLY A 65 2.87 -10.89 -2.88
CA GLY A 65 1.86 -9.88 -2.57
C GLY A 65 1.40 -10.00 -1.12
N VAL A 66 1.42 -8.88 -0.40
CA VAL A 66 1.08 -8.82 1.03
C VAL A 66 -0.32 -8.25 1.24
N ALA A 67 -0.68 -7.17 0.55
CA ALA A 67 -1.98 -6.53 0.70
C ALA A 67 -2.40 -5.81 -0.59
N GLY A 68 -3.68 -5.89 -0.93
CA GLY A 68 -4.30 -5.15 -2.04
C GLY A 68 -5.49 -4.30 -1.58
N TYR A 69 -5.64 -3.13 -2.18
CA TYR A 69 -6.76 -2.20 -2.02
C TYR A 69 -7.34 -1.86 -3.40
N SER A 70 -8.66 -1.92 -3.51
CA SER A 70 -9.42 -1.35 -4.63
C SER A 70 -10.52 -0.45 -4.08
N ASN A 71 -10.76 0.68 -4.73
CA ASN A 71 -11.88 1.55 -4.38
C ASN A 71 -13.26 1.00 -4.79
N GLN A 72 -13.28 -0.03 -5.64
CA GLN A 72 -14.51 -0.73 -6.05
C GLN A 72 -14.91 -1.83 -5.05
N ASP A 73 -13.95 -2.29 -4.25
CA ASP A 73 -14.21 -3.30 -3.22
C ASP A 73 -14.96 -2.66 -2.04
N HIS A 74 -16.29 -2.79 -2.06
CA HIS A 74 -17.15 -2.31 -0.99
C HIS A 74 -17.04 -3.20 0.24
N CYS A 75 -16.26 -2.78 1.24
CA CYS A 75 -16.34 -3.33 2.58
C CYS A 75 -17.36 -2.52 3.38
N SER A 76 -18.49 -3.12 3.75
CA SER A 76 -19.53 -2.45 4.56
C SER A 76 -19.00 -1.93 5.90
N LYS A 77 -17.95 -2.56 6.45
CA LYS A 77 -17.25 -2.11 7.66
C LYS A 77 -16.21 -1.01 7.41
N ALA A 78 -15.87 -0.69 6.17
CA ALA A 78 -14.94 0.39 5.83
C ALA A 78 -15.55 1.80 5.97
N ALA A 79 -16.87 1.90 6.13
CA ALA A 79 -17.54 3.16 6.43
C ALA A 79 -17.34 3.62 7.89
N GLU A 80 -16.87 2.72 8.77
CA GLU A 80 -16.52 3.02 10.15
C GLU A 80 -14.99 3.24 10.29
N ASP A 81 -14.56 3.89 11.37
CA ASP A 81 -13.14 4.11 11.66
C ASP A 81 -12.41 2.76 11.81
N LEU A 82 -11.63 2.40 10.78
CA LEU A 82 -10.89 1.14 10.64
C LEU A 82 -10.03 0.78 11.86
N TRP A 83 -9.61 1.80 12.61
CA TRP A 83 -8.72 1.65 13.75
C TRP A 83 -9.46 1.37 15.06
N LYS A 84 -10.80 1.54 15.13
CA LYS A 84 -11.57 1.24 16.35
C LYS A 84 -11.72 -0.25 16.62
N ASP A 85 -11.94 -1.04 15.57
CA ASP A 85 -12.02 -2.50 15.65
C ASP A 85 -11.31 -3.17 14.46
N PRO A 86 -9.97 -3.21 14.49
CA PRO A 86 -9.17 -3.70 13.37
C PRO A 86 -9.33 -5.20 13.14
N ASN A 87 -9.70 -5.99 14.16
CA ASN A 87 -9.94 -7.42 14.04
C ASN A 87 -11.24 -7.71 13.28
N SER A 88 -12.33 -7.02 13.60
CA SER A 88 -13.58 -7.14 12.85
C SER A 88 -13.43 -6.72 11.38
N PHE A 89 -12.54 -5.77 11.11
CA PHE A 89 -12.25 -5.32 9.76
C PHE A 89 -11.45 -6.38 8.98
N HIS A 90 -10.46 -7.02 9.61
CA HIS A 90 -9.62 -8.06 9.01
C HIS A 90 -10.43 -9.19 8.32
N GLU A 91 -11.48 -9.70 8.96
CA GLU A 91 -12.31 -10.76 8.37
C GLU A 91 -13.05 -10.30 7.10
N ALA A 92 -13.55 -9.07 7.12
CA ALA A 92 -14.29 -8.50 6.00
C ALA A 92 -13.36 -8.24 4.80
N ILE A 93 -12.15 -7.74 5.06
CA ILE A 93 -11.21 -7.33 4.03
C ILE A 93 -10.42 -8.48 3.39
N THR A 94 -10.16 -9.55 4.14
CA THR A 94 -9.46 -10.73 3.61
C THR A 94 -10.22 -11.37 2.45
N ASN A 95 -11.53 -11.14 2.41
CA ASN A 95 -12.40 -11.71 1.39
C ASN A 95 -12.56 -10.86 0.13
N LEU A 96 -12.00 -9.66 0.07
CA LEU A 96 -12.13 -8.78 -1.09
C LEU A 96 -11.33 -9.33 -2.29
N ASP A 97 -11.92 -9.22 -3.49
CA ASP A 97 -11.41 -9.87 -4.69
C ASP A 97 -10.06 -9.33 -5.13
N PHE A 98 -9.89 -8.00 -5.12
CA PHE A 98 -8.60 -7.42 -5.48
C PHE A 98 -7.51 -7.79 -4.48
N ASN A 99 -7.86 -7.82 -3.19
CA ASN A 99 -6.92 -8.25 -2.16
C ASN A 99 -6.47 -9.71 -2.34
N LYS A 100 -7.43 -10.63 -2.54
CA LYS A 100 -7.13 -12.04 -2.83
C LYS A 100 -6.21 -12.18 -4.03
N LYS A 101 -6.48 -11.41 -5.10
CA LYS A 101 -5.64 -11.39 -6.31
C LYS A 101 -4.21 -10.97 -5.98
N VAL A 102 -4.01 -9.87 -5.26
CA VAL A 102 -2.67 -9.42 -4.85
C VAL A 102 -1.99 -10.47 -3.96
N ARG A 103 -2.67 -11.01 -2.95
CA ARG A 103 -2.09 -12.01 -2.04
C ARG A 103 -1.77 -13.35 -2.70
N SER A 104 -2.46 -13.68 -3.79
CA SER A 104 -2.14 -14.85 -4.62
C SER A 104 -0.95 -14.64 -5.56
N TYR A 105 -0.46 -13.39 -5.67
CA TYR A 105 0.66 -13.07 -6.54
C TYR A 105 1.97 -13.60 -5.96
N PHE A 106 2.68 -14.37 -6.77
CA PHE A 106 3.96 -14.96 -6.45
C PHE A 106 4.84 -15.03 -7.71
N GLN A 107 6.09 -14.61 -7.60
CA GLN A 107 7.11 -14.79 -8.64
C GLN A 107 8.52 -14.76 -8.02
N ASP A 108 9.56 -14.99 -8.83
CA ASP A 108 10.96 -14.85 -8.41
C ASP A 108 11.29 -13.42 -7.96
N SER A 109 12.33 -13.28 -7.13
CA SER A 109 12.84 -11.97 -6.71
C SER A 109 13.21 -11.09 -7.90
N LEU A 110 12.86 -9.80 -7.83
CA LEU A 110 13.27 -8.81 -8.84
C LEU A 110 14.75 -8.47 -8.67
N LYS A 111 15.23 -8.41 -7.42
CA LYS A 111 16.60 -7.99 -7.10
C LYS A 111 17.66 -9.04 -7.41
N ARG A 112 17.31 -10.33 -7.49
CA ARG A 112 18.27 -11.37 -7.87
C ARG A 112 18.69 -11.29 -9.35
N LYS A 113 17.85 -10.69 -10.22
CA LYS A 113 18.08 -10.64 -11.68
C LYS A 113 19.03 -9.52 -12.15
N ASN A 114 19.62 -8.75 -11.22
CA ASN A 114 20.81 -7.91 -11.44
C ASN A 114 20.78 -6.98 -12.67
N SER A 115 19.64 -6.34 -12.93
CA SER A 115 19.50 -5.42 -14.07
C SER A 115 18.63 -4.22 -13.71
N ALA A 116 19.28 -3.12 -13.34
CA ALA A 116 18.63 -1.86 -12.96
C ALA A 116 17.71 -1.27 -14.06
N ASP A 117 17.91 -1.67 -15.33
CA ASP A 117 17.09 -1.23 -16.47
C ASP A 117 15.77 -2.03 -16.65
N HIS A 118 15.57 -3.13 -15.92
CA HIS A 118 14.37 -3.97 -16.04
C HIS A 118 13.28 -3.70 -14.98
N ASP A 119 13.58 -2.92 -13.95
CA ASP A 119 12.67 -2.69 -12.82
C ASP A 119 11.36 -2.03 -13.26
N SER A 120 11.40 -1.07 -14.21
CA SER A 120 10.19 -0.40 -14.70
C SER A 120 9.29 -1.33 -15.53
N VAL A 121 9.86 -2.11 -16.44
CA VAL A 121 9.12 -3.04 -17.31
C VAL A 121 8.50 -4.17 -16.49
N LEU A 122 9.25 -4.72 -15.53
CA LEU A 122 8.77 -5.76 -14.63
C LEU A 122 7.62 -5.25 -13.75
N VAL A 123 7.71 -4.02 -13.24
CA VAL A 123 6.64 -3.43 -12.42
C VAL A 123 5.37 -3.17 -13.24
N HIS A 124 5.49 -2.73 -14.50
CA HIS A 124 4.32 -2.61 -15.38
C HIS A 124 3.69 -3.97 -15.67
N LYS A 125 4.50 -5.04 -15.77
CA LYS A 125 3.99 -6.41 -15.91
C LYS A 125 3.24 -6.84 -14.64
N ILE A 126 3.83 -6.68 -13.46
CA ILE A 126 3.18 -6.99 -12.17
C ILE A 126 1.84 -6.24 -12.08
N ALA A 127 1.87 -4.93 -12.32
CA ALA A 127 0.69 -4.07 -12.30
C ALA A 127 -0.40 -4.59 -13.23
N LYS A 128 -0.06 -4.91 -14.48
CA LYS A 128 -1.00 -5.48 -15.45
C LYS A 128 -1.58 -6.81 -14.97
N ASP A 129 -0.75 -7.70 -14.45
CA ASP A 129 -1.17 -9.01 -13.96
C ASP A 129 -2.16 -8.87 -12.79
N ILE A 130 -1.94 -7.90 -11.88
CA ILE A 130 -2.89 -7.60 -10.80
C ILE A 130 -4.06 -6.69 -11.21
N GLY A 131 -4.05 -6.12 -12.41
CA GLY A 131 -5.16 -5.33 -12.95
C GLY A 131 -5.09 -3.82 -12.65
N ILE A 132 -3.89 -3.29 -12.44
CA ILE A 132 -3.62 -1.85 -12.34
C ILE A 132 -3.22 -1.32 -13.72
N GLU A 133 -3.98 -0.36 -14.24
CA GLU A 133 -3.84 0.12 -15.63
C GLU A 133 -2.76 1.20 -15.77
N ASN A 134 -2.75 2.17 -14.85
CA ASN A 134 -1.82 3.31 -14.86
C ASN A 134 -0.96 3.32 -13.59
N PRO A 135 -0.01 2.37 -13.46
CA PRO A 135 0.74 2.21 -12.23
C PRO A 135 1.76 3.33 -12.01
N GLN A 136 1.81 3.79 -10.76
CA GLN A 136 2.95 4.47 -10.16
C GLN A 136 3.56 3.55 -9.11
N MET A 137 4.84 3.77 -8.77
CA MET A 137 5.52 2.90 -7.82
C MET A 137 6.49 3.61 -6.88
N PHE A 138 6.65 3.00 -5.70
CA PHE A 138 7.74 3.25 -4.78
C PHE A 138 8.39 1.93 -4.37
N SER A 139 9.69 1.94 -4.16
CA SER A 139 10.43 0.82 -3.58
C SER A 139 11.35 1.30 -2.46
N TRP A 140 11.53 0.48 -1.43
CA TRP A 140 12.43 0.78 -0.31
C TRP A 140 13.01 -0.49 0.31
N ASN A 141 14.07 -0.33 1.09
CA ASN A 141 14.64 -1.45 1.86
C ASN A 141 13.85 -1.68 3.14
N VAL A 142 13.60 -2.94 3.46
CA VAL A 142 12.92 -3.44 4.66
C VAL A 142 13.95 -4.21 5.52
N LYS A 143 13.59 -4.55 6.76
CA LYS A 143 14.45 -5.36 7.64
C LYS A 143 14.85 -6.68 6.96
N HIS A 144 16.01 -7.20 7.35
CA HIS A 144 16.54 -8.49 6.90
C HIS A 144 16.80 -8.59 5.40
N GLY A 145 17.20 -7.49 4.75
CA GLY A 145 17.54 -7.51 3.31
C GLY A 145 16.33 -7.62 2.38
N ASN A 146 15.11 -7.59 2.92
CA ASN A 146 13.88 -7.52 2.13
C ASN A 146 13.74 -6.16 1.44
N HIS A 147 12.92 -6.10 0.39
CA HIS A 147 12.54 -4.87 -0.27
C HIS A 147 11.02 -4.74 -0.35
N GLY A 148 10.50 -3.59 0.07
CA GLY A 148 9.10 -3.24 -0.10
C GLY A 148 8.89 -2.67 -1.49
N LEU A 149 7.83 -3.12 -2.16
CA LEU A 149 7.36 -2.57 -3.42
C LEU A 149 5.89 -2.16 -3.27
N PHE A 150 5.61 -0.90 -3.55
CA PHE A 150 4.27 -0.34 -3.53
C PHE A 150 3.89 0.09 -4.93
N ILE A 151 2.81 -0.48 -5.47
CA ILE A 151 2.27 -0.15 -6.79
C ILE A 151 0.89 0.46 -6.57
N PHE A 152 0.60 1.61 -7.17
CA PHE A 152 -0.67 2.28 -6.97
C PHE A 152 -1.14 3.02 -8.22
N GLU A 153 -2.44 3.26 -8.29
CA GLU A 153 -3.08 4.07 -9.32
C GLU A 153 -4.00 5.07 -8.61
N PRO A 154 -3.73 6.38 -8.66
CA PRO A 154 -4.58 7.36 -8.01
C PRO A 154 -5.85 7.64 -8.84
N LYS A 155 -6.96 8.03 -8.20
CA LYS A 155 -8.20 8.43 -8.92
C LYS A 155 -8.03 9.74 -9.69
N SER A 156 -7.18 10.62 -9.19
CA SER A 156 -6.85 11.92 -9.76
C SER A 156 -5.36 12.20 -9.61
N GLU A 157 -4.84 13.18 -10.34
CA GLU A 157 -3.44 13.55 -10.20
C GLU A 157 -3.13 14.02 -8.76
N LEU A 158 -2.10 13.42 -8.16
CA LEU A 158 -1.60 13.81 -6.84
C LEU A 158 -0.61 14.97 -6.97
N SER A 159 -0.72 15.96 -6.08
CA SER A 159 0.30 17.02 -5.94
C SER A 159 1.65 16.43 -5.53
N ASP A 160 2.75 17.13 -5.81
CA ASP A 160 4.09 16.67 -5.42
C ASP A 160 4.23 16.49 -3.90
N PHE A 161 3.58 17.36 -3.13
CA PHE A 161 3.48 17.22 -1.67
C PHE A 161 2.77 15.92 -1.29
N SER A 162 1.61 15.64 -1.88
CA SER A 162 0.83 14.42 -1.60
C SER A 162 1.58 13.16 -2.03
N LYS A 163 2.28 13.18 -3.17
CA LYS A 163 3.13 12.07 -3.63
C LYS A 163 4.26 11.79 -2.63
N SER A 164 4.94 12.84 -2.15
CA SER A 164 6.02 12.72 -1.17
C SER A 164 5.50 12.17 0.17
N LEU A 165 4.35 12.66 0.62
CA LEU A 165 3.72 12.20 1.86
C LEU A 165 3.23 10.75 1.74
N LEU A 166 2.62 10.37 0.60
CA LEU A 166 2.21 8.99 0.32
C LEU A 166 3.41 8.05 0.35
N LYS A 167 4.51 8.43 -0.30
CA LYS A 167 5.76 7.64 -0.30
C LYS A 167 6.22 7.36 1.13
N ASN A 168 6.31 8.39 1.97
CA ASN A 168 6.76 8.24 3.37
C ASN A 168 5.77 7.41 4.20
N SER A 169 4.47 7.58 3.96
CA SER A 169 3.41 6.83 4.65
C SER A 169 3.40 5.36 4.25
N ALA A 170 3.60 5.06 2.95
CA ALA A 170 3.65 3.70 2.44
C ALA A 170 4.85 2.93 3.02
N MET A 171 5.97 3.59 3.30
CA MET A 171 7.12 2.95 3.96
C MET A 171 6.78 2.40 5.36
N LEU A 172 5.73 2.92 6.01
CA LEU A 172 5.25 2.39 7.29
C LEU A 172 4.70 0.96 7.18
N LEU A 173 4.32 0.50 5.98
CA LEU A 173 3.97 -0.90 5.72
C LEU A 173 5.11 -1.86 6.08
N GLY A 174 6.38 -1.42 5.96
CA GLY A 174 7.54 -2.21 6.36
C GLY A 174 7.71 -2.40 7.87
N PHE A 175 6.92 -1.71 8.69
CA PHE A 175 6.87 -1.87 10.15
C PHE A 175 5.70 -2.73 10.62
N CYS A 176 4.76 -3.06 9.73
CA CYS A 176 3.68 -3.98 10.03
C CYS A 176 4.22 -5.43 10.01
N ALA A 177 3.75 -6.27 10.93
CA ALA A 177 4.09 -7.68 10.91
C ALA A 177 3.55 -8.34 9.63
N ILE A 178 4.40 -9.08 8.93
CA ILE A 178 4.04 -9.91 7.79
C ILE A 178 4.08 -11.34 8.32
N ILE A 179 2.90 -11.93 8.49
CA ILE A 179 2.69 -13.30 8.99
C ILE A 179 2.17 -14.14 7.83
#